data_AF-A0A7X9HG14-F1
#
_entry.id   AF-A0A7X9HG14-F1
#
_cell.length_a   1.000
_cell.length_b   1.000
_cell.length_c   1.000
_cell.angle_alpha   90.00
_cell.angle_beta   90.00
_cell.angle_gamma   90.00
#
_symmetry.space_group_name_H-M   'P 1'
#
loop_
_entity.id
_entity.type
_entity.pdbx_description
1 polymer ?
#
loop_
_entity_poly.entity_id
_entity_poly.type
_entity_poly.pdbx_seq_one_letter_code
_entity_poly.pdbx_strand_id
1 'polypeptide(L)'
;MKLTVFYFDPNVSSMFVEKTDETGNKFYTLSSPYNFVYRDEIVARVIEVDDPADVVYHLDSGYKYYKSEKFKPFKAGDGIIFDSISGCYRASDYGFVVYDQRISRIQLKLPLQISKDKLKASYIIFPTKFLKLPVYKDIEQQLLANKIVGIIDKNEIESQMNEIDPHNPKVHRILVARGREPVNGYDDYYIPLVQIEKKAGKLLDDGRIDFKEIGGIIEIKKGQEVLQKIPGIKPEDGFDIYGEKVEATIVQKDGYYPGSNIVPSESNPLIFVSQIDGCLDIEGKTLSVLPVAIIKGDVNYESGNIDFDGSVQIMGSVLPGFTVNATGDIYVDKNVDDARLTANGDIVVKLGIGGKGEAKIIAGGYVKAKFVLNSSIEALGKIEIEDSIINSTVFSNDAVIVTGRHGKIIGGETTARHEIIVNVAGSQLQNITKLTAGKSLIVERELAELR
;
A
#
# COMPACT_ATOMS: atom_id res chain seq x y z
N MET A 1 -72.29 0.42 14.36
CA MET A 1 -71.08 1.17 13.96
C MET A 1 -70.17 0.32 13.05
N LYS A 2 -69.37 0.94 12.17
CA LYS A 2 -68.43 0.23 11.29
C LYS A 2 -67.05 0.07 11.92
N LEU A 3 -66.55 -1.15 11.97
CA LEU A 3 -65.21 -1.48 12.47
C LEU A 3 -64.40 -2.20 11.39
N THR A 4 -63.08 -2.02 11.44
CA THR A 4 -62.13 -2.85 10.70
C THR A 4 -61.49 -3.83 11.67
N VAL A 5 -61.57 -5.12 11.36
CA VAL A 5 -60.85 -6.18 12.05
C VAL A 5 -59.61 -6.49 11.23
N PHE A 6 -58.43 -6.28 11.82
CA PHE A 6 -57.14 -6.67 11.26
C PHE A 6 -56.70 -7.98 11.93
N TYR A 7 -56.32 -8.97 11.13
CA TYR A 7 -55.75 -10.23 11.61
C TYR A 7 -54.22 -10.19 11.71
N PHE A 8 -53.64 -8.99 11.68
CA PHE A 8 -52.22 -8.68 11.84
C PHE A 8 -52.09 -7.40 12.67
N ASP A 9 -50.86 -7.02 13.07
CA ASP A 9 -50.64 -5.75 13.77
C ASP A 9 -50.61 -4.57 12.77
N PRO A 10 -51.64 -3.70 12.74
CA PRO A 10 -51.73 -2.59 11.81
C PRO A 10 -50.85 -1.39 12.19
N ASN A 11 -50.23 -1.41 13.39
CA ASN A 11 -49.35 -0.32 13.85
C ASN A 11 -47.91 -0.49 13.36
N VAL A 12 -47.60 -1.64 12.75
CA VAL A 12 -46.29 -1.98 12.25
C VAL A 12 -46.18 -1.65 10.76
N SER A 13 -45.12 -0.94 10.38
CA SER A 13 -44.88 -0.50 8.99
C SER A 13 -43.71 -1.21 8.29
N SER A 14 -42.85 -1.90 9.05
CA SER A 14 -41.68 -2.63 8.54
C SER A 14 -41.57 -4.01 9.21
N MET A 15 -40.90 -4.95 8.56
CA MET A 15 -40.66 -6.30 9.09
C MET A 15 -39.71 -6.32 10.30
N PHE A 16 -38.73 -5.41 10.31
CA PHE A 16 -37.75 -5.30 11.38
C PHE A 16 -37.78 -3.92 12.00
N VAL A 17 -37.55 -3.86 13.32
CA VAL A 17 -37.39 -2.63 14.09
C VAL A 17 -36.01 -2.64 14.73
N GLU A 18 -35.31 -1.51 14.63
CA GLU A 18 -34.04 -1.27 15.30
C GLU A 18 -34.29 -1.04 16.80
N LYS A 19 -33.54 -1.74 17.65
CA LYS A 19 -33.49 -1.57 19.09
C LYS A 19 -32.06 -1.32 19.51
N THR A 20 -31.88 -0.63 20.63
CA THR A 20 -30.56 -0.41 21.23
C THR A 20 -30.51 -1.15 22.55
N ASP A 21 -29.45 -1.92 22.78
CA ASP A 21 -29.21 -2.56 24.07
C ASP A 21 -28.69 -1.57 25.13
N GLU A 22 -28.58 -2.02 26.37
CA GLU A 22 -28.11 -1.21 27.51
C GLU A 22 -26.65 -0.72 27.34
N THR A 23 -25.89 -1.33 26.42
CA THR A 23 -24.51 -0.99 26.10
C THR A 23 -24.38 -0.03 24.90
N GLY A 24 -25.50 0.38 24.30
CA GLY A 24 -25.54 1.27 23.14
C GLY A 24 -25.43 0.57 21.79
N ASN A 25 -25.38 -0.76 21.73
CA ASN A 25 -25.34 -1.50 20.47
C ASN A 25 -26.74 -1.60 19.86
N LYS A 26 -26.82 -1.30 18.57
CA LYS A 26 -28.04 -1.39 17.77
C LYS A 26 -28.21 -2.81 17.21
N PHE A 27 -29.38 -3.40 17.38
CA PHE A 27 -29.77 -4.69 16.82
C PHE A 27 -31.18 -4.63 16.22
N TYR A 28 -31.47 -5.51 15.28
CA TYR A 28 -32.79 -5.58 14.64
C TYR A 28 -33.59 -6.76 15.19
N THR A 29 -34.86 -6.53 15.47
CA THR A 29 -35.79 -7.59 15.89
C THR A 29 -37.04 -7.59 15.00
N LEU A 30 -37.72 -8.74 14.93
CA LEU A 30 -38.99 -8.84 14.22
C LEU A 30 -40.00 -7.89 14.87
N SER A 31 -40.67 -7.09 14.05
CA SER A 31 -41.59 -6.06 14.51
C SER A 31 -42.92 -6.62 15.00
N SER A 32 -43.42 -7.69 14.38
CA SER A 32 -44.61 -8.42 14.81
C SER A 32 -44.57 -9.86 14.30
N PRO A 33 -44.85 -10.86 15.16
CA PRO A 33 -44.97 -12.26 14.74
C PRO A 33 -46.29 -12.56 14.00
N TYR A 34 -47.28 -11.65 14.02
CA TYR A 34 -48.62 -11.88 13.48
C TYR A 34 -48.81 -11.39 12.04
N ASN A 35 -47.80 -10.69 11.51
CA ASN A 35 -47.85 -10.02 10.21
C ASN A 35 -47.33 -10.90 9.06
N PHE A 36 -46.71 -12.05 9.35
CA PHE A 36 -46.47 -13.04 8.31
C PHE A 36 -47.76 -13.80 8.00
N VAL A 37 -48.14 -13.79 6.72
CA VAL A 37 -49.36 -14.40 6.21
C VAL A 37 -49.02 -15.28 5.01
N TYR A 38 -49.78 -16.35 4.84
CA TYR A 38 -49.70 -17.24 3.68
C TYR A 38 -50.74 -16.85 2.62
N ARG A 39 -50.62 -17.42 1.42
CA ARG A 39 -51.62 -17.28 0.35
C ARG A 39 -53.02 -17.61 0.88
N ASP A 40 -54.00 -16.79 0.48
CA ASP A 40 -55.43 -16.84 0.81
C ASP A 40 -55.81 -16.55 2.27
N GLU A 41 -54.85 -16.30 3.16
CA GLU A 41 -55.14 -15.84 4.52
C GLU A 41 -55.84 -14.49 4.50
N ILE A 42 -56.87 -14.35 5.33
CA ILE A 42 -57.62 -13.12 5.54
C ILE A 42 -56.76 -12.20 6.40
N VAL A 43 -56.47 -11.01 5.87
CA VAL A 43 -55.67 -10.00 6.57
C VAL A 43 -56.55 -8.95 7.23
N ALA A 44 -57.69 -8.62 6.64
CA ALA A 44 -58.64 -7.67 7.22
C ALA A 44 -60.07 -7.90 6.77
N ARG A 45 -61.02 -7.45 7.58
CA ARG A 45 -62.47 -7.47 7.30
C ARG A 45 -63.12 -6.20 7.82
N VAL A 46 -64.12 -5.70 7.10
CA VAL A 46 -64.99 -4.62 7.60
C VAL A 46 -66.29 -5.25 8.10
N ILE A 47 -66.68 -4.92 9.34
CA ILE A 47 -67.89 -5.43 9.98
C ILE A 47 -68.76 -4.28 10.50
N GLU A 48 -70.05 -4.55 10.63
CA GLU A 48 -71.01 -3.67 11.28
C GLU A 48 -71.48 -4.33 12.58
N VAL A 49 -71.27 -3.65 13.70
CA VAL A 49 -71.63 -4.13 15.05
C VAL A 49 -72.27 -3.02 15.87
N ASP A 50 -73.19 -3.33 16.78
CA ASP A 50 -73.83 -2.32 17.62
C ASP A 50 -72.93 -1.88 18.78
N ASP A 51 -72.23 -2.83 19.41
CA ASP A 51 -71.22 -2.60 20.44
C ASP A 51 -69.82 -3.06 19.96
N PRO A 52 -68.70 -2.33 20.21
CA PRO A 52 -67.37 -2.79 19.84
C PRO A 52 -66.96 -4.12 20.48
N ALA A 53 -67.58 -4.51 21.61
CA ALA A 53 -67.36 -5.80 22.25
C ALA A 53 -67.86 -6.98 21.38
N ASP A 54 -68.83 -6.75 20.50
CA ASP A 54 -69.44 -7.80 19.67
C ASP A 54 -68.52 -8.30 18.55
N VAL A 55 -67.37 -7.65 18.32
CA VAL A 55 -66.37 -8.06 17.32
C VAL A 55 -66.04 -9.55 17.42
N VAL A 56 -66.01 -10.11 18.64
CA VAL A 56 -65.70 -11.53 18.90
C VAL A 56 -66.63 -12.51 18.19
N TYR A 57 -67.89 -12.14 17.95
CA TYR A 57 -68.88 -12.97 17.25
C TYR A 57 -68.76 -12.91 15.73
N HIS A 58 -67.98 -11.96 15.21
CA HIS A 58 -67.77 -11.71 13.79
C HIS A 58 -66.36 -12.11 13.31
N LEU A 59 -65.57 -12.77 14.16
CA LEU A 59 -64.24 -13.24 13.79
C LEU A 59 -64.31 -14.46 12.87
N ASP A 60 -63.49 -14.47 11.82
CA ASP A 60 -63.27 -15.64 10.99
C ASP A 60 -62.70 -16.82 11.80
N SER A 61 -63.17 -18.03 11.48
CA SER A 61 -62.76 -19.26 12.20
C SER A 61 -61.25 -19.49 12.13
N GLY A 62 -60.66 -19.87 13.27
CA GLY A 62 -59.23 -20.18 13.40
C GLY A 62 -58.34 -18.97 13.71
N TYR A 63 -58.81 -17.73 13.53
CA TYR A 63 -58.02 -16.53 13.82
C TYR A 63 -58.03 -16.17 15.31
N LYS A 64 -56.94 -16.50 16.01
CA LYS A 64 -56.78 -16.22 17.44
C LYS A 64 -56.32 -14.79 17.75
N TYR A 65 -55.57 -14.19 16.83
CA TYR A 65 -55.06 -12.83 16.97
C TYR A 65 -55.86 -11.88 16.09
N TYR A 66 -56.31 -10.76 16.65
CA TYR A 66 -56.93 -9.67 15.92
C TYR A 66 -56.70 -8.33 16.62
N LYS A 67 -56.80 -7.24 15.87
CA LYS A 67 -57.03 -5.88 16.39
C LYS A 67 -58.22 -5.27 15.67
N SER A 68 -59.08 -4.58 16.41
CA SER A 68 -60.21 -3.84 15.84
C SER A 68 -60.01 -2.34 15.98
N GLU A 69 -60.35 -1.59 14.94
CA GLU A 69 -60.33 -0.13 14.94
C GLU A 69 -61.59 0.43 14.29
N LYS A 70 -61.94 1.68 14.62
CA LYS A 70 -63.02 2.40 13.94
C LYS A 70 -62.72 2.45 12.44
N PHE A 71 -63.68 2.05 11.62
CA PHE A 71 -63.49 1.98 10.17
C PHE A 71 -63.03 3.33 9.60
N LYS A 72 -61.92 3.28 8.89
CA LYS A 72 -61.42 4.34 8.02
C LYS A 72 -61.36 3.76 6.61
N PRO A 73 -61.77 4.49 5.55
CA PRO A 73 -61.69 3.98 4.19
C PRO A 73 -60.26 3.60 3.82
N PHE A 74 -60.03 2.35 3.41
CA PHE A 74 -58.76 1.87 2.86
C PHE A 74 -59.00 0.99 1.63
N LYS A 75 -57.94 0.73 0.85
CA LYS A 75 -57.98 -0.14 -0.34
C LYS A 75 -56.96 -1.26 -0.25
N ALA A 76 -57.17 -2.31 -1.06
CA ALA A 76 -56.13 -3.29 -1.32
C ALA A 76 -54.97 -2.63 -2.07
N GLY A 77 -53.74 -2.82 -1.57
CA GLY A 77 -52.51 -2.48 -2.25
C GLY A 77 -51.81 -3.73 -2.78
N ASP A 78 -50.51 -3.61 -3.07
CA ASP A 78 -49.73 -4.68 -3.68
C ASP A 78 -49.80 -5.99 -2.87
N GLY A 79 -50.04 -7.10 -3.55
CA GLY A 79 -50.15 -8.44 -2.97
C GLY A 79 -51.36 -8.67 -2.05
N ILE A 80 -52.36 -7.78 -2.06
CA ILE A 80 -53.64 -7.93 -1.35
C ILE A 80 -54.79 -7.98 -2.36
N ILE A 81 -55.72 -8.91 -2.15
CA ILE A 81 -56.91 -9.12 -2.98
C ILE A 81 -58.14 -8.81 -2.13
N PHE A 82 -59.04 -7.95 -2.63
CA PHE A 82 -60.35 -7.74 -2.01
C PHE A 82 -61.36 -8.73 -2.59
N ASP A 83 -61.89 -9.61 -1.73
CA ASP A 83 -62.96 -10.52 -2.07
C ASP A 83 -64.31 -9.82 -1.87
N SER A 84 -64.93 -9.42 -2.97
CA SER A 84 -66.23 -8.73 -2.96
C SER A 84 -67.40 -9.59 -2.45
N ILE A 85 -67.27 -10.93 -2.49
CA ILE A 85 -68.33 -11.85 -2.07
C ILE A 85 -68.32 -11.98 -0.55
N SER A 86 -67.13 -12.22 0.02
CA SER A 86 -66.98 -12.39 1.47
C SER A 86 -66.68 -11.08 2.21
N GLY A 87 -66.43 -9.97 1.51
CA GLY A 87 -66.17 -8.66 2.10
C GLY A 87 -64.84 -8.58 2.87
N CYS A 88 -63.88 -9.44 2.52
CA CYS A 88 -62.61 -9.52 3.22
C CYS A 88 -61.40 -9.27 2.29
N TYR A 89 -60.28 -8.92 2.90
CA TYR A 89 -59.00 -8.71 2.22
C TYR A 89 -58.13 -9.93 2.48
N ARG A 90 -57.56 -10.51 1.41
CA ARG A 90 -56.73 -11.71 1.46
C ARG A 90 -55.33 -11.44 0.92
N ALA A 91 -54.34 -12.15 1.44
CA ALA A 91 -52.99 -12.14 0.89
C ALA A 91 -52.91 -12.98 -0.39
N SER A 92 -52.27 -12.46 -1.44
CA SER A 92 -52.07 -13.21 -2.69
C SER A 92 -51.00 -14.29 -2.56
N ASP A 93 -50.04 -14.09 -1.66
CA ASP A 93 -48.85 -14.93 -1.50
C ASP A 93 -48.34 -14.90 -0.06
N TYR A 94 -47.26 -15.64 0.20
CA TYR A 94 -46.52 -15.53 1.46
C TYR A 94 -45.80 -14.19 1.58
N GLY A 95 -45.95 -13.50 2.70
CA GLY A 95 -45.21 -12.26 2.94
C GLY A 95 -45.59 -11.57 4.24
N PHE A 96 -45.14 -10.33 4.39
CA PHE A 96 -45.34 -9.53 5.59
C PHE A 96 -46.38 -8.43 5.34
N VAL A 97 -47.58 -8.59 5.89
CA VAL A 97 -48.66 -7.62 5.70
C VAL A 97 -48.47 -6.38 6.58
N VAL A 98 -48.70 -5.20 6.00
CA VAL A 98 -48.66 -3.91 6.68
C VAL A 98 -49.87 -3.07 6.28
N TYR A 99 -50.28 -2.18 7.18
CA TYR A 99 -51.26 -1.15 6.88
C TYR A 99 -50.55 0.20 6.79
N ASP A 100 -50.43 0.74 5.57
CA ASP A 100 -49.91 2.08 5.37
C ASP A 100 -51.03 3.10 5.57
N GLN A 101 -51.05 3.71 6.75
CA GLN A 101 -52.05 4.70 7.14
C GLN A 101 -51.97 5.98 6.29
N ARG A 102 -50.82 6.32 5.71
CA ARG A 102 -50.63 7.57 4.93
C ARG A 102 -51.36 7.52 3.60
N ILE A 103 -51.33 6.36 2.95
CA ILE A 103 -52.01 6.12 1.67
C ILE A 103 -53.30 5.30 1.84
N SER A 104 -53.64 4.91 3.07
CA SER A 104 -54.79 4.08 3.42
C SER A 104 -54.86 2.80 2.57
N ARG A 105 -53.77 2.03 2.56
CA ARG A 105 -53.70 0.74 1.86
C ARG A 105 -53.13 -0.37 2.73
N ILE A 106 -53.69 -1.56 2.60
CA ILE A 106 -53.07 -2.79 3.11
C ILE A 106 -52.17 -3.34 2.02
N GLN A 107 -50.92 -3.65 2.35
CA GLN A 107 -49.92 -4.14 1.40
C GLN A 107 -49.24 -5.39 1.95
N LEU A 108 -48.92 -6.32 1.06
CA LEU A 108 -48.06 -7.45 1.34
C LEU A 108 -46.62 -7.10 0.94
N LYS A 109 -45.74 -6.97 1.93
CA LYS A 109 -44.31 -6.76 1.67
C LYS A 109 -43.66 -8.10 1.36
N LEU A 110 -42.97 -8.14 0.22
CA LEU A 110 -42.15 -9.26 -0.17
C LEU A 110 -41.04 -9.48 0.89
N PRO A 111 -40.91 -10.69 1.46
CA PRO A 111 -39.92 -10.96 2.49
C PRO A 111 -38.54 -11.26 1.87
N LEU A 112 -38.07 -10.37 1.00
CA LEU A 112 -36.82 -10.49 0.29
C LEU A 112 -35.87 -9.34 0.67
N GLN A 113 -34.65 -9.70 1.04
CA GLN A 113 -33.56 -8.76 1.30
C GLN A 113 -32.48 -8.91 0.23
N ILE A 114 -32.23 -7.83 -0.49
CA ILE A 114 -31.22 -7.78 -1.54
C ILE A 114 -30.03 -6.99 -1.00
N SER A 115 -28.82 -7.50 -1.18
CA SER A 115 -27.60 -6.79 -0.81
C SER A 115 -27.44 -5.50 -1.61
N LYS A 116 -26.74 -4.51 -1.08
CA LYS A 116 -26.55 -3.20 -1.75
C LYS A 116 -25.88 -3.31 -3.12
N ASP A 117 -24.97 -4.28 -3.25
CA ASP A 117 -24.27 -4.62 -4.50
C ASP A 117 -25.11 -5.48 -5.46
N LYS A 118 -26.35 -5.84 -5.08
CA LYS A 118 -27.24 -6.76 -5.80
C LYS A 118 -26.64 -8.15 -6.09
N LEU A 119 -25.53 -8.53 -5.46
CA LEU A 119 -24.88 -9.82 -5.70
C LEU A 119 -25.57 -10.98 -4.97
N LYS A 120 -26.33 -10.71 -3.90
CA LYS A 120 -26.95 -11.73 -3.06
C LYS A 120 -28.38 -11.32 -2.71
N ALA A 121 -29.31 -12.27 -2.76
CA ALA A 121 -30.64 -12.11 -2.21
C ALA A 121 -30.90 -13.18 -1.16
N SER A 122 -31.39 -12.74 0.00
CA SER A 122 -31.83 -13.60 1.08
C SER A 122 -33.33 -13.48 1.27
N TYR A 123 -33.99 -14.60 1.51
CA TYR A 123 -35.41 -14.65 1.80
C TYR A 123 -35.62 -14.80 3.31
N ILE A 124 -36.55 -14.02 3.84
CA ILE A 124 -36.88 -14.01 5.26
C ILE A 124 -38.07 -14.94 5.48
N ILE A 125 -37.88 -15.93 6.33
CA ILE A 125 -38.88 -16.93 6.66
C ILE A 125 -39.20 -16.84 8.14
N PHE A 126 -40.49 -16.76 8.42
CA PHE A 126 -41.08 -16.85 9.75
C PHE A 126 -42.42 -17.60 9.65
N PRO A 127 -42.74 -18.51 10.58
CA PRO A 127 -44.02 -19.22 10.58
C PRO A 127 -45.21 -18.26 10.65
N THR A 128 -46.24 -18.48 9.84
CA THR A 128 -47.47 -17.67 9.97
C THR A 128 -48.18 -17.99 11.27
N LYS A 129 -49.22 -17.22 11.61
CA LYS A 129 -50.11 -17.51 12.76
C LYS A 129 -50.79 -18.88 12.71
N PHE A 130 -50.78 -19.55 11.55
CA PHE A 130 -51.25 -20.91 11.34
C PHE A 130 -50.10 -21.94 11.21
N LEU A 131 -48.88 -21.55 11.61
CA LEU A 131 -47.66 -22.36 11.53
C LEU A 131 -47.30 -22.81 10.10
N LYS A 132 -47.70 -22.04 9.08
CA LYS A 132 -47.34 -22.30 7.69
C LYS A 132 -46.01 -21.66 7.33
N LEU A 133 -45.26 -22.32 6.46
CA LEU A 133 -44.04 -21.85 5.83
C LEU A 133 -44.25 -21.79 4.31
N PRO A 134 -43.55 -20.88 3.58
CA PRO A 134 -43.47 -20.95 2.12
C PRO A 134 -42.92 -22.31 1.68
N VAL A 135 -43.33 -22.78 0.51
CA VAL A 135 -42.64 -23.87 -0.19
C VAL A 135 -41.68 -23.30 -1.24
N TYR A 136 -40.72 -24.10 -1.73
CA TYR A 136 -39.77 -23.66 -2.77
C TYR A 136 -40.48 -22.97 -3.95
N LYS A 137 -41.60 -23.54 -4.42
CA LYS A 137 -42.39 -22.98 -5.52
C LYS A 137 -42.93 -21.58 -5.24
N ASP A 138 -43.30 -21.27 -3.99
CA ASP A 138 -43.76 -19.92 -3.61
C ASP A 138 -42.60 -18.93 -3.71
N ILE A 139 -41.41 -19.31 -3.20
CA ILE A 139 -40.19 -18.49 -3.25
C ILE A 139 -39.77 -18.27 -4.71
N GLU A 140 -39.67 -19.33 -5.50
CA GLU A 140 -39.29 -19.29 -6.92
C GLU A 140 -40.22 -18.37 -7.72
N GLN A 141 -41.55 -18.51 -7.57
CA GLN A 141 -42.52 -17.65 -8.23
C GLN A 141 -42.32 -16.17 -7.89
N GLN A 142 -42.06 -15.86 -6.61
CA GLN A 142 -41.81 -14.51 -6.18
C GLN A 142 -40.48 -13.96 -6.70
N LEU A 143 -39.42 -14.76 -6.74
CA LEU A 143 -38.13 -14.36 -7.32
C LEU A 143 -38.26 -14.04 -8.81
N LEU A 144 -38.91 -14.92 -9.57
CA LEU A 144 -39.16 -14.73 -11.00
C LEU A 144 -40.06 -13.51 -11.27
N ALA A 145 -41.11 -13.29 -10.48
CA ALA A 145 -41.97 -12.10 -10.57
C ALA A 145 -41.19 -10.79 -10.34
N ASN A 146 -40.10 -10.86 -9.55
CA ASN A 146 -39.18 -9.75 -9.30
C ASN A 146 -37.97 -9.73 -10.24
N LYS A 147 -38.00 -10.51 -11.33
CA LYS A 147 -36.95 -10.59 -12.37
C LYS A 147 -35.59 -11.07 -11.86
N ILE A 148 -35.56 -11.82 -10.76
CA ILE A 148 -34.33 -12.42 -10.23
C ILE A 148 -34.06 -13.71 -10.99
N VAL A 149 -32.91 -13.78 -11.66
CA VAL A 149 -32.51 -14.90 -12.52
C VAL A 149 -31.37 -15.73 -11.91
N GLY A 150 -30.56 -15.15 -11.02
CA GLY A 150 -29.49 -15.82 -10.31
C GLY A 150 -29.97 -16.69 -9.14
N ILE A 151 -31.09 -17.40 -9.30
CA ILE A 151 -31.67 -18.27 -8.26
C ILE A 151 -30.70 -19.42 -7.98
N ILE A 152 -30.43 -19.70 -6.71
CA ILE A 152 -29.53 -20.80 -6.32
C ILE A 152 -30.19 -22.16 -6.56
N ASP A 153 -29.41 -23.25 -6.50
CA ASP A 153 -29.92 -24.59 -6.74
C ASP A 153 -31.11 -24.94 -5.82
N LYS A 154 -32.13 -25.58 -6.40
CA LYS A 154 -33.35 -25.97 -5.69
C LYS A 154 -33.05 -26.75 -4.41
N ASN A 155 -32.11 -27.70 -4.46
CA ASN A 155 -31.80 -28.55 -3.31
C ASN A 155 -31.14 -27.73 -2.18
N GLU A 156 -30.37 -26.69 -2.51
CA GLU A 156 -29.75 -25.79 -1.52
C GLU A 156 -30.79 -24.94 -0.80
N ILE A 157 -31.83 -24.47 -1.50
CA ILE A 157 -32.96 -23.76 -0.89
C ILE A 157 -33.78 -24.71 -0.01
N GLU A 158 -34.16 -25.87 -0.54
CA GLU A 158 -34.97 -26.85 0.20
C GLU A 158 -34.24 -27.37 1.46
N SER A 159 -32.93 -27.58 1.38
CA SER A 159 -32.13 -27.97 2.56
C SER A 159 -32.18 -26.91 3.66
N GLN A 160 -32.00 -25.62 3.32
CA GLN A 160 -32.10 -24.52 4.29
C GLN A 160 -33.51 -24.39 4.89
N MET A 161 -34.55 -24.70 4.11
CA MET A 161 -35.94 -24.64 4.57
C MET A 161 -36.29 -25.80 5.52
N ASN A 162 -35.74 -27.00 5.30
CA ASN A 162 -35.99 -28.16 6.14
C ASN A 162 -35.43 -28.01 7.57
N GLU A 163 -34.48 -27.10 7.78
CA GLU A 163 -33.93 -26.78 9.11
C GLU A 163 -34.87 -25.88 9.94
N ILE A 164 -35.95 -25.35 9.34
CA ILE A 164 -36.88 -24.43 9.99
C ILE A 164 -37.97 -25.23 10.70
N ASP A 165 -38.01 -25.15 12.03
CA ASP A 165 -39.10 -25.72 12.84
C ASP A 165 -40.24 -24.70 13.02
N PRO A 166 -41.44 -24.94 12.45
CA PRO A 166 -42.59 -24.05 12.64
C PRO A 166 -43.02 -23.89 14.11
N HIS A 167 -42.77 -24.88 14.96
CA HIS A 167 -43.19 -24.89 16.36
C HIS A 167 -42.22 -24.13 17.28
N ASN A 168 -41.06 -23.74 16.77
CA ASN A 168 -40.06 -22.91 17.46
C ASN A 168 -39.86 -21.59 16.71
N PRO A 169 -40.82 -20.65 16.80
CA PRO A 169 -40.91 -19.50 15.91
C PRO A 169 -39.70 -18.58 16.04
N LYS A 170 -38.82 -18.63 15.05
CA LYS A 170 -37.64 -17.77 14.90
C LYS A 170 -37.59 -17.22 13.48
N VAL A 171 -36.93 -16.08 13.32
CA VAL A 171 -36.68 -15.52 12.00
C VAL A 171 -35.51 -16.26 11.38
N HIS A 172 -35.75 -16.88 10.23
CA HIS A 172 -34.72 -17.50 9.41
C HIS A 172 -34.44 -16.62 8.21
N ARG A 173 -33.15 -16.49 7.87
CA ARG A 173 -32.69 -15.79 6.67
C ARG A 173 -31.95 -16.81 5.82
N ILE A 174 -32.56 -17.22 4.72
CA ILE A 174 -31.97 -18.20 3.81
C ILE A 174 -31.48 -17.51 2.55
N LEU A 175 -30.36 -17.96 1.99
CA LEU A 175 -29.90 -17.46 0.70
C LEU A 175 -30.78 -18.08 -0.39
N VAL A 176 -31.23 -17.28 -1.35
CA VAL A 176 -32.10 -17.75 -2.45
C VAL A 176 -31.64 -17.32 -3.84
N ALA A 177 -30.81 -16.28 -3.93
CA ALA A 177 -30.17 -15.90 -5.19
C ALA A 177 -28.73 -15.43 -4.96
N ARG A 178 -27.86 -15.74 -5.91
CA ARG A 178 -26.43 -15.38 -5.92
C ARG A 178 -25.99 -15.05 -7.35
N GLY A 179 -25.44 -13.86 -7.53
CA GLY A 179 -24.71 -13.46 -8.72
C GLY A 179 -23.27 -14.00 -8.73
N ARG A 180 -22.54 -13.73 -9.81
CA ARG A 180 -21.10 -13.97 -9.91
C ARG A 180 -20.36 -12.69 -9.58
N GLU A 181 -19.55 -12.70 -8.52
CA GLU A 181 -18.73 -11.54 -8.16
C GLU A 181 -17.71 -11.24 -9.28
N PRO A 182 -17.44 -9.97 -9.62
CA PRO A 182 -16.40 -9.62 -10.57
C PRO A 182 -15.01 -9.92 -9.98
N VAL A 183 -14.09 -10.38 -10.82
CA VAL A 183 -12.69 -10.54 -10.46
C VAL A 183 -11.93 -9.34 -10.99
N ASN A 184 -11.54 -8.44 -10.10
CA ASN A 184 -10.71 -7.30 -10.47
C ASN A 184 -9.32 -7.79 -10.94
N GLY A 185 -8.87 -7.23 -12.05
CA GLY A 185 -7.54 -7.49 -12.60
C GLY A 185 -6.48 -6.55 -12.02
N TYR A 186 -5.23 -6.81 -12.36
CA TYR A 186 -4.10 -5.92 -12.13
C TYR A 186 -2.98 -6.23 -13.12
N ASP A 187 -2.17 -5.24 -13.47
CA ASP A 187 -1.01 -5.43 -14.34
C ASP A 187 0.15 -6.11 -13.60
N ASP A 188 1.13 -6.59 -14.38
CA ASP A 188 2.39 -7.07 -13.83
C ASP A 188 3.03 -6.00 -12.94
N TYR A 189 3.48 -6.38 -11.74
CA TYR A 189 4.20 -5.49 -10.84
C TYR A 189 5.34 -6.23 -10.17
N TYR A 190 6.32 -5.50 -9.65
CA TYR A 190 7.54 -6.09 -9.09
C TYR A 190 7.72 -5.71 -7.63
N ILE A 191 8.09 -6.70 -6.82
CA ILE A 191 8.37 -6.56 -5.40
C ILE A 191 9.87 -6.66 -5.19
N PRO A 192 10.50 -5.76 -4.42
CA PRO A 192 11.93 -5.82 -4.15
C PRO A 192 12.26 -6.98 -3.22
N LEU A 193 13.29 -7.74 -3.58
CA LEU A 193 13.87 -8.81 -2.76
C LEU A 193 15.06 -8.31 -1.92
N VAL A 194 15.49 -7.07 -2.17
CA VAL A 194 16.56 -6.38 -1.44
C VAL A 194 15.98 -5.37 -0.46
N GLN A 195 16.67 -5.14 0.66
CA GLN A 195 16.24 -4.16 1.65
C GLN A 195 16.58 -2.74 1.19
N ILE A 196 15.54 -1.97 0.85
CA ILE A 196 15.66 -0.59 0.34
C ILE A 196 15.68 0.46 1.46
N GLU A 197 15.33 0.09 2.69
CA GLU A 197 15.23 1.02 3.81
C GLU A 197 16.60 1.44 4.36
N LYS A 198 16.78 2.75 4.58
CA LYS A 198 17.98 3.30 5.21
C LYS A 198 18.03 2.96 6.70
N LYS A 199 19.17 2.44 7.16
CA LYS A 199 19.44 2.22 8.59
C LYS A 199 19.61 3.55 9.33
N ALA A 200 19.10 3.64 10.56
CA ALA A 200 19.15 4.86 11.38
C ALA A 200 20.52 5.17 12.03
N GLY A 201 21.55 4.33 11.81
CA GLY A 201 22.88 4.44 12.41
C GLY A 201 23.38 3.09 12.94
N LYS A 202 24.63 3.05 13.42
CA LYS A 202 25.25 1.86 14.03
C LYS A 202 25.41 2.04 15.54
N LEU A 203 24.96 1.08 16.35
CA LEU A 203 25.23 1.06 17.78
C LEU A 203 26.69 0.64 18.01
N LEU A 204 27.42 1.43 18.78
CA LEU A 204 28.79 1.14 19.22
C LEU A 204 28.78 0.28 20.49
N ASP A 205 29.89 -0.40 20.77
CA ASP A 205 30.05 -1.28 21.94
C ASP A 205 29.88 -0.55 23.29
N ASP A 206 30.00 0.78 23.30
CA ASP A 206 29.79 1.64 24.46
C ASP A 206 28.35 2.17 24.61
N GLY A 207 27.43 1.73 23.75
CA GLY A 207 26.02 2.12 23.75
C GLY A 207 25.70 3.44 23.06
N ARG A 208 26.69 4.16 22.50
CA ARG A 208 26.45 5.34 21.66
C ARG A 208 26.08 4.92 20.24
N ILE A 209 25.33 5.75 19.53
CA ILE A 209 24.99 5.54 18.12
C ILE A 209 25.93 6.38 17.27
N ASP A 210 26.65 5.75 16.35
CA ASP A 210 27.39 6.44 15.30
C ASP A 210 26.43 6.80 14.16
N PHE A 211 26.05 8.08 14.14
CA PHE A 211 25.21 8.68 13.10
C PHE A 211 25.97 8.92 11.78
N LYS A 212 27.26 8.58 11.70
CA LYS A 212 27.99 8.57 10.43
C LYS A 212 27.84 7.25 9.67
N GLU A 213 27.27 6.22 10.29
CA GLU A 213 27.03 4.91 9.66
C GLU A 213 25.55 4.74 9.33
N ILE A 214 24.97 5.75 8.66
CA ILE A 214 23.55 5.79 8.27
C ILE A 214 23.43 5.29 6.83
N GLY A 215 22.79 4.14 6.64
CA GLY A 215 22.26 3.68 5.35
C GLY A 215 23.21 3.82 4.16
N GLY A 216 24.33 3.06 4.20
CA GLY A 216 25.32 3.01 3.14
C GLY A 216 24.77 2.54 1.78
N ILE A 217 25.60 2.70 0.76
CA ILE A 217 25.36 2.20 -0.59
C ILE A 217 24.92 0.73 -0.51
N ILE A 218 23.77 0.41 -1.11
CA ILE A 218 23.28 -0.96 -1.15
C ILE A 218 24.05 -1.69 -2.24
N GLU A 219 25.06 -2.46 -1.86
CA GLU A 219 25.83 -3.28 -2.79
C GLU A 219 25.02 -4.47 -3.28
N ILE A 220 25.13 -4.75 -4.59
CA ILE A 220 24.49 -5.86 -5.27
C ILE A 220 25.56 -6.61 -6.05
N LYS A 221 25.61 -7.93 -5.88
CA LYS A 221 26.52 -8.79 -6.64
C LYS A 221 25.85 -9.31 -7.92
N LYS A 222 26.66 -9.62 -8.93
CA LYS A 222 26.21 -10.26 -10.17
C LYS A 222 25.48 -11.58 -9.84
N GLY A 223 24.30 -11.74 -10.41
CA GLY A 223 23.42 -12.89 -10.18
C GLY A 223 22.58 -12.81 -8.91
N GLN A 224 22.77 -11.80 -8.06
CA GLN A 224 21.91 -11.59 -6.89
C GLN A 224 20.49 -11.23 -7.32
N GLU A 225 19.50 -11.81 -6.64
CA GLU A 225 18.08 -11.53 -6.85
C GLU A 225 17.73 -10.14 -6.31
N VAL A 226 17.09 -9.32 -7.14
CA VAL A 226 16.76 -7.92 -6.83
C VAL A 226 15.26 -7.67 -6.82
N LEU A 227 14.54 -8.23 -7.79
CA LEU A 227 13.09 -8.04 -7.96
C LEU A 227 12.39 -9.38 -8.20
N GLN A 228 11.17 -9.50 -7.69
CA GLN A 228 10.25 -10.58 -8.05
C GLN A 228 9.09 -10.01 -8.84
N LYS A 229 8.86 -10.51 -10.06
CA LYS A 229 7.69 -10.22 -10.88
C LYS A 229 6.48 -10.99 -10.34
N ILE A 230 5.40 -10.28 -10.05
CA ILE A 230 4.09 -10.85 -9.79
C ILE A 230 3.25 -10.71 -11.06
N PRO A 231 2.87 -11.82 -11.72
CA PRO A 231 2.05 -11.78 -12.92
C PRO A 231 0.69 -11.14 -12.64
N GLY A 232 0.28 -10.27 -13.56
CA GLY A 232 -1.02 -9.66 -13.57
C GLY A 232 -2.14 -10.67 -13.79
N ILE A 233 -3.33 -10.32 -13.34
CA ILE A 233 -4.56 -11.08 -13.57
C ILE A 233 -5.47 -10.22 -14.45
N LYS A 234 -6.09 -10.83 -15.47
CA LYS A 234 -7.05 -10.12 -16.31
C LYS A 234 -8.36 -9.89 -15.54
N PRO A 235 -8.99 -8.72 -15.68
CA PRO A 235 -10.30 -8.49 -15.08
C PRO A 235 -11.34 -9.42 -15.72
N GLU A 236 -12.16 -10.07 -14.90
CA GLU A 236 -13.29 -10.89 -15.34
C GLU A 236 -14.59 -10.33 -14.78
N ASP A 237 -15.48 -9.91 -15.67
CA ASP A 237 -16.75 -9.31 -15.29
C ASP A 237 -17.65 -10.31 -14.54
N GLY A 238 -18.36 -9.79 -13.55
CA GLY A 238 -19.38 -10.50 -12.80
C GLY A 238 -20.78 -10.30 -13.41
N PHE A 239 -21.77 -10.90 -12.75
CA PHE A 239 -23.18 -10.67 -13.03
C PHE A 239 -23.94 -10.63 -11.71
N ASP A 240 -24.87 -9.70 -11.54
CA ASP A 240 -25.70 -9.62 -10.34
C ASP A 240 -26.86 -10.64 -10.37
N ILE A 241 -27.71 -10.64 -9.34
CA ILE A 241 -28.85 -11.57 -9.26
C ILE A 241 -29.91 -11.33 -10.36
N TYR A 242 -29.88 -10.19 -11.05
CA TYR A 242 -30.78 -9.84 -12.15
C TYR A 242 -30.18 -10.17 -13.53
N GLY A 243 -28.93 -10.66 -13.56
CA GLY A 243 -28.19 -10.92 -14.79
C GLY A 243 -27.60 -9.65 -15.39
N GLU A 244 -27.61 -8.52 -14.67
CA GLU A 244 -26.92 -7.31 -15.08
C GLU A 244 -25.41 -7.50 -14.90
N LYS A 245 -24.64 -7.08 -15.89
CA LYS A 245 -23.18 -7.15 -15.85
C LYS A 245 -22.64 -6.29 -14.71
N VAL A 246 -21.76 -6.87 -13.89
CA VAL A 246 -20.97 -6.13 -12.89
C VAL A 246 -19.56 -6.01 -13.41
N GLU A 247 -19.14 -4.80 -13.74
CA GLU A 247 -17.83 -4.57 -14.37
C GLU A 247 -16.68 -4.87 -13.42
N ALA A 248 -15.72 -5.65 -13.89
CA ALA A 248 -14.43 -5.79 -13.24
C ALA A 248 -13.53 -4.61 -13.58
N THR A 249 -12.69 -4.23 -12.63
CA THR A 249 -11.77 -3.10 -12.76
C THR A 249 -10.33 -3.57 -12.76
N ILE A 250 -9.44 -2.79 -13.38
CA ILE A 250 -7.99 -2.99 -13.24
C ILE A 250 -7.53 -2.14 -12.05
N VAL A 251 -6.95 -2.80 -11.06
CA VAL A 251 -6.39 -2.17 -9.87
C VAL A 251 -4.89 -2.00 -10.10
N GLN A 252 -4.42 -0.76 -9.98
CA GLN A 252 -2.98 -0.50 -10.02
C GLN A 252 -2.33 -0.98 -8.72
N LYS A 253 -1.36 -1.88 -8.83
CA LYS A 253 -0.56 -2.35 -7.69
C LYS A 253 0.65 -1.45 -7.50
N ASP A 254 1.01 -1.23 -6.25
CA ASP A 254 2.25 -0.55 -5.92
C ASP A 254 3.43 -1.53 -6.04
N GLY A 255 4.55 -1.05 -6.55
CA GLY A 255 5.68 -1.88 -6.89
C GLY A 255 6.74 -1.09 -7.64
N TYR A 256 7.80 -1.80 -8.01
CA TYR A 256 8.94 -1.27 -8.74
C TYR A 256 9.00 -1.82 -10.15
N TYR A 257 9.95 -1.34 -10.94
CA TYR A 257 10.25 -1.80 -12.28
C TYR A 257 11.75 -2.06 -12.44
N PRO A 258 12.13 -3.10 -13.20
CA PRO A 258 13.53 -3.34 -13.51
C PRO A 258 14.05 -2.26 -14.47
N GLY A 259 15.18 -1.67 -14.09
CA GLY A 259 15.95 -0.71 -14.87
C GLY A 259 17.24 -1.32 -15.40
N SER A 260 18.31 -0.52 -15.41
CA SER A 260 19.59 -0.93 -15.99
C SER A 260 20.23 -2.08 -15.23
N ASN A 261 20.78 -3.05 -15.96
CA ASN A 261 21.47 -4.23 -15.44
C ASN A 261 20.62 -5.17 -14.56
N ILE A 262 19.30 -5.02 -14.54
CA ILE A 262 18.39 -5.97 -13.89
C ILE A 262 17.63 -6.74 -14.98
N VAL A 263 17.80 -8.06 -15.02
CA VAL A 263 17.21 -8.91 -16.06
C VAL A 263 16.54 -10.14 -15.47
N PRO A 264 15.60 -10.80 -16.18
CA PRO A 264 15.05 -12.07 -15.75
C PRO A 264 16.16 -13.11 -15.53
N SER A 265 16.06 -13.87 -14.45
CA SER A 265 16.94 -15.02 -14.18
C SER A 265 16.70 -16.11 -15.22
N GLU A 266 17.78 -16.78 -15.63
CA GLU A 266 17.72 -17.92 -16.54
C GLU A 266 16.97 -19.12 -15.93
N SER A 267 17.02 -19.28 -14.60
CA SER A 267 16.36 -20.39 -13.89
C SER A 267 14.88 -20.14 -13.63
N ASN A 268 14.48 -18.88 -13.41
CA ASN A 268 13.12 -18.49 -13.13
C ASN A 268 12.82 -17.09 -13.70
N PRO A 269 12.00 -16.97 -14.77
CA PRO A 269 11.69 -15.70 -15.40
C PRO A 269 10.86 -14.74 -14.53
N LEU A 270 10.36 -15.21 -13.37
CA LEU A 270 9.69 -14.37 -12.38
C LEU A 270 10.67 -13.71 -11.39
N ILE A 271 11.92 -14.17 -11.34
CA ILE A 271 12.96 -13.55 -10.52
C ILE A 271 13.86 -12.74 -11.43
N PHE A 272 14.20 -11.53 -10.99
CA PHE A 272 15.06 -10.61 -11.71
C PHE A 272 16.36 -10.43 -10.92
N VAL A 273 17.48 -10.62 -11.61
CA VAL A 273 18.83 -10.64 -11.05
C VAL A 273 19.70 -9.55 -11.63
N SER A 274 20.75 -9.17 -10.92
CA SER A 274 21.76 -8.25 -11.44
C SER A 274 22.68 -8.90 -12.48
N GLN A 275 23.00 -8.18 -13.55
CA GLN A 275 23.99 -8.60 -14.56
C GLN A 275 25.44 -8.25 -14.18
N ILE A 276 25.63 -7.35 -13.22
CA ILE A 276 26.94 -6.85 -12.81
C ILE A 276 27.06 -6.78 -11.28
N ASP A 277 28.29 -6.68 -10.78
CA ASP A 277 28.55 -6.18 -9.44
C ASP A 277 28.38 -4.65 -9.45
N GLY A 278 27.80 -4.09 -8.40
CA GLY A 278 27.61 -2.64 -8.30
C GLY A 278 26.75 -2.22 -7.13
N CYS A 279 26.08 -1.08 -7.25
CA CYS A 279 25.17 -0.54 -6.26
C CYS A 279 23.75 -0.36 -6.79
N LEU A 280 22.77 -0.49 -5.89
CA LEU A 280 21.39 -0.21 -6.18
C LEU A 280 21.18 1.30 -6.35
N ASP A 281 20.67 1.70 -7.51
CA ASP A 281 20.15 3.04 -7.78
C ASP A 281 18.63 2.98 -7.91
N ILE A 282 17.95 3.95 -7.31
CA ILE A 282 16.49 4.01 -7.27
C ILE A 282 16.06 5.38 -7.79
N GLU A 283 15.48 5.38 -8.99
CA GLU A 283 14.90 6.56 -9.61
C GLU A 283 13.39 6.39 -9.76
N GLY A 284 12.63 7.09 -8.92
CA GLY A 284 11.18 6.92 -8.83
C GLY A 284 10.80 5.50 -8.40
N LYS A 285 10.22 4.73 -9.32
CA LYS A 285 9.87 3.31 -9.11
C LYS A 285 10.79 2.35 -9.87
N THR A 286 11.85 2.86 -10.51
CA THR A 286 12.78 2.03 -11.29
C THR A 286 14.01 1.72 -10.46
N LEU A 287 14.34 0.43 -10.34
CA LEU A 287 15.56 -0.05 -9.70
C LEU A 287 16.60 -0.36 -10.78
N SER A 288 17.81 0.14 -10.62
CA SER A 288 18.95 -0.19 -11.48
C SER A 288 20.13 -0.66 -10.64
N VAL A 289 21.04 -1.42 -11.24
CA VAL A 289 22.35 -1.70 -10.63
C VAL A 289 23.41 -0.97 -11.45
N LEU A 290 24.18 -0.09 -10.80
CA LEU A 290 25.21 0.72 -11.46
C LEU A 290 26.60 0.35 -10.93
N PRO A 291 27.65 0.38 -11.77
CA PRO A 291 29.03 0.13 -11.31
C PRO A 291 29.65 1.32 -10.56
N VAL A 292 29.00 2.48 -10.60
CA VAL A 292 29.42 3.72 -9.94
C VAL A 292 28.35 4.16 -8.95
N ALA A 293 28.75 4.37 -7.71
CA ALA A 293 27.86 4.93 -6.69
C ALA A 293 27.77 6.44 -6.83
N ILE A 294 26.56 6.95 -7.10
CA ILE A 294 26.31 8.39 -7.29
C ILE A 294 25.66 8.97 -6.04
N ILE A 295 26.37 9.87 -5.36
CA ILE A 295 25.86 10.65 -4.25
C ILE A 295 25.43 12.02 -4.78
N LYS A 296 24.11 12.24 -4.88
CA LYS A 296 23.52 13.47 -5.46
C LYS A 296 23.79 14.74 -4.64
N GLY A 297 24.23 14.61 -3.38
CA GLY A 297 24.47 15.70 -2.45
C GLY A 297 25.86 15.68 -1.84
N ASP A 298 25.99 16.34 -0.69
CA ASP A 298 27.23 16.36 0.09
C ASP A 298 27.36 15.07 0.92
N VAL A 299 28.59 14.65 1.19
CA VAL A 299 28.86 13.59 2.16
C VAL A 299 28.83 14.22 3.56
N ASN A 300 27.79 13.91 4.33
CA ASN A 300 27.46 14.52 5.61
C ASN A 300 26.74 13.51 6.53
N TYR A 301 26.10 13.98 7.61
CA TYR A 301 25.37 13.10 8.53
C TYR A 301 24.12 12.44 7.92
N GLU A 302 23.61 12.93 6.78
CA GLU A 302 22.49 12.30 6.07
C GLU A 302 22.95 11.15 5.16
N SER A 303 24.17 11.22 4.62
CA SER A 303 24.76 10.20 3.75
C SER A 303 25.63 9.19 4.50
N GLY A 304 26.25 9.62 5.60
CA GLY A 304 27.26 8.85 6.32
C GLY A 304 28.62 8.77 5.61
N ASN A 305 29.53 7.98 6.19
CA ASN A 305 30.75 7.54 5.55
C ASN A 305 30.43 6.61 4.38
N ILE A 306 31.32 6.58 3.41
CA ILE A 306 31.17 5.78 2.20
C ILE A 306 32.29 4.75 2.15
N ASP A 307 31.92 3.49 1.97
CA ASP A 307 32.83 2.39 1.66
C ASP A 307 32.18 1.59 0.54
N PHE A 308 32.83 1.52 -0.62
CA PHE A 308 32.24 0.92 -1.82
C PHE A 308 33.28 0.16 -2.64
N ASP A 309 32.93 -1.09 -2.99
CA ASP A 309 33.69 -1.88 -3.95
C ASP A 309 33.39 -1.47 -5.40
N GLY A 310 33.82 -0.27 -5.77
CA GLY A 310 33.68 0.30 -7.10
C GLY A 310 34.13 1.75 -7.14
N SER A 311 33.67 2.51 -8.14
CA SER A 311 33.95 3.95 -8.22
C SER A 311 32.84 4.76 -7.55
N VAL A 312 33.18 5.90 -6.96
CA VAL A 312 32.25 6.78 -6.26
C VAL A 312 32.24 8.16 -6.92
N GLN A 313 31.06 8.67 -7.26
CA GLN A 313 30.86 10.03 -7.73
C GLN A 313 30.02 10.83 -6.73
N ILE A 314 30.55 11.93 -6.25
CA ILE A 314 29.92 12.83 -5.29
C ILE A 314 29.66 14.16 -6.01
N MET A 315 28.39 14.47 -6.24
CA MET A 315 27.97 15.72 -6.90
C MET A 315 28.11 16.94 -5.97
N GLY A 316 28.22 16.70 -4.67
CA GLY A 316 28.44 17.70 -3.63
C GLY A 316 29.89 17.81 -3.15
N SER A 317 30.03 18.27 -1.91
CA SER A 317 31.29 18.32 -1.17
C SER A 317 31.39 17.15 -0.19
N VAL A 318 32.61 16.82 0.25
CA VAL A 318 32.83 15.94 1.41
C VAL A 318 33.07 16.81 2.63
N LEU A 319 32.17 16.76 3.62
CA LEU A 319 32.22 17.62 4.79
C LEU A 319 33.24 17.16 5.85
N PRO A 320 33.63 18.02 6.80
CA PRO A 320 34.61 17.70 7.84
C PRO A 320 34.31 16.43 8.63
N GLY A 321 35.33 15.59 8.75
CA GLY A 321 35.30 14.38 9.56
C GLY A 321 34.58 13.18 8.93
N PHE A 322 34.26 13.22 7.64
CA PHE A 322 33.72 12.08 6.89
C PHE A 322 34.82 11.33 6.13
N THR A 323 34.59 10.06 5.87
CA THR A 323 35.50 9.18 5.12
C THR A 323 34.80 8.61 3.88
N VAL A 324 35.53 8.57 2.77
CA VAL A 324 35.11 7.94 1.51
C VAL A 324 36.20 6.98 1.07
N ASN A 325 35.90 5.69 1.03
CA ASN A 325 36.77 4.62 0.56
C ASN A 325 36.17 3.99 -0.69
N ALA A 326 37.00 3.80 -1.72
CA ALA A 326 36.61 3.20 -2.99
C ALA A 326 37.71 2.27 -3.52
N THR A 327 37.34 1.11 -4.05
CA THR A 327 38.29 0.24 -4.77
C THR A 327 38.57 0.72 -6.20
N GLY A 328 37.70 1.57 -6.76
CA GLY A 328 37.89 2.27 -8.03
C GLY A 328 38.33 3.72 -7.85
N ASP A 329 37.76 4.60 -8.67
CA ASP A 329 38.03 6.04 -8.65
C ASP A 329 37.08 6.80 -7.71
N ILE A 330 37.51 7.97 -7.22
CA ILE A 330 36.65 8.92 -6.51
C ILE A 330 36.59 10.24 -7.28
N TYR A 331 35.39 10.65 -7.65
CA TYR A 331 35.11 11.94 -8.30
C TYR A 331 34.28 12.83 -7.37
N VAL A 332 34.78 14.02 -7.04
CA VAL A 332 34.07 15.01 -6.22
C VAL A 332 33.89 16.30 -7.03
N ASP A 333 32.64 16.71 -7.23
CA ASP A 333 32.31 17.87 -8.06
C ASP A 333 32.53 19.21 -7.36
N LYS A 334 32.56 19.23 -6.02
CA LYS A 334 32.83 20.44 -5.22
C LYS A 334 34.13 20.31 -4.41
N ASN A 335 34.09 20.64 -3.11
CA ASN A 335 35.26 20.69 -2.25
C ASN A 335 35.35 19.46 -1.35
N VAL A 336 36.55 19.21 -0.85
CA VAL A 336 36.81 18.27 0.24
C VAL A 336 37.34 19.08 1.42
N ASP A 337 36.57 19.14 2.51
CA ASP A 337 36.89 19.97 3.68
C ASP A 337 37.17 19.05 4.89
N ASP A 338 38.41 19.02 5.39
CA ASP A 338 38.83 18.21 6.58
C ASP A 338 38.30 16.76 6.58
N ALA A 339 38.32 16.11 5.41
CA ALA A 339 37.80 14.76 5.21
C ALA A 339 38.87 13.80 4.68
N ARG A 340 38.56 12.50 4.73
CA ARG A 340 39.47 11.42 4.32
C ARG A 340 38.96 10.71 3.08
N LEU A 341 39.73 10.76 1.99
CA LEU A 341 39.41 10.02 0.76
C LEU A 341 40.52 9.01 0.48
N THR A 342 40.13 7.75 0.27
CA THR A 342 41.04 6.66 -0.09
C THR A 342 40.52 5.95 -1.33
N ALA A 343 41.30 5.92 -2.40
CA ALA A 343 40.98 5.22 -3.64
C ALA A 343 42.15 4.35 -4.09
N ASN A 344 41.90 3.15 -4.60
CA ASN A 344 42.94 2.40 -5.31
C ASN A 344 43.17 2.95 -6.73
N GLY A 345 42.16 3.61 -7.30
CA GLY A 345 42.25 4.35 -8.57
C GLY A 345 42.59 5.82 -8.39
N ASP A 346 42.01 6.64 -9.25
CA ASP A 346 42.24 8.08 -9.32
C ASP A 346 41.33 8.86 -8.35
N ILE A 347 41.80 10.00 -7.85
CA ILE A 347 40.97 10.94 -7.07
C ILE A 347 40.94 12.29 -7.78
N VAL A 348 39.76 12.70 -8.22
CA VAL A 348 39.53 13.98 -8.88
C VAL A 348 38.59 14.83 -8.06
N VAL A 349 39.09 15.95 -7.55
CA VAL A 349 38.30 16.97 -6.84
C VAL A 349 38.22 18.20 -7.73
N LYS A 350 37.05 18.50 -8.29
CA LYS A 350 36.91 19.57 -9.28
C LYS A 350 37.21 20.97 -8.74
N LEU A 351 36.98 21.20 -7.45
CA LEU A 351 37.34 22.43 -6.75
C LEU A 351 38.55 22.19 -5.83
N GLY A 352 38.47 22.58 -4.56
CA GLY A 352 39.60 22.56 -3.64
C GLY A 352 39.57 21.41 -2.64
N ILE A 353 40.76 21.07 -2.16
CA ILE A 353 40.97 20.25 -0.97
C ILE A 353 41.48 21.20 0.12
N GLY A 354 40.77 21.29 1.24
CA GLY A 354 41.01 22.33 2.22
C GLY A 354 40.61 21.94 3.64
N GLY A 355 40.94 22.81 4.60
CA GLY A 355 40.49 22.66 5.98
C GLY A 355 41.45 23.25 7.01
N LYS A 356 41.37 22.70 8.21
CA LYS A 356 42.15 23.04 9.40
C LYS A 356 43.36 22.14 9.63
N GLY A 357 43.62 21.18 8.73
CA GLY A 357 44.78 20.28 8.83
C GLY A 357 44.45 18.79 8.80
N GLU A 358 43.17 18.42 8.77
CA GLU A 358 42.73 17.03 8.93
C GLU A 358 42.39 16.34 7.60
N ALA A 359 42.38 17.10 6.50
CA ALA A 359 42.13 16.56 5.17
C ALA A 359 43.27 15.64 4.74
N LYS A 360 42.94 14.38 4.44
CA LYS A 360 43.90 13.35 4.00
C LYS A 360 43.39 12.62 2.77
N ILE A 361 44.14 12.70 1.67
CA ILE A 361 43.79 12.11 0.38
C ILE A 361 44.86 11.07 0.03
N ILE A 362 44.45 9.83 -0.23
CA ILE A 362 45.34 8.73 -0.63
C ILE A 362 44.79 8.12 -1.92
N ALA A 363 45.56 8.22 -3.01
CA ALA A 363 45.21 7.64 -4.30
C ALA A 363 46.25 6.62 -4.76
N GLY A 364 45.80 5.44 -5.18
CA GLY A 364 46.63 4.47 -5.90
C GLY A 364 46.93 4.88 -7.34
N GLY A 365 46.17 5.82 -7.89
CA GLY A 365 46.38 6.46 -9.19
C GLY A 365 46.87 7.91 -9.06
N TYR A 366 46.33 8.81 -9.89
CA TYR A 366 46.63 10.24 -9.86
C TYR A 366 45.66 11.03 -8.98
N VAL A 367 46.10 12.22 -8.56
CA VAL A 367 45.22 13.19 -7.89
C VAL A 367 45.13 14.45 -8.73
N LYS A 368 43.90 14.94 -8.95
CA LYS A 368 43.67 16.25 -9.59
C LYS A 368 42.79 17.13 -8.71
N ALA A 369 43.22 18.37 -8.49
CA ALA A 369 42.41 19.37 -7.81
C ALA A 369 42.69 20.80 -8.28
N LYS A 370 41.76 21.73 -8.01
CA LYS A 370 41.97 23.16 -8.31
C LYS A 370 42.97 23.77 -7.34
N PHE A 371 42.84 23.50 -6.04
CA PHE A 371 43.79 23.99 -5.03
C PHE A 371 43.85 23.04 -3.84
N VAL A 372 44.94 23.15 -3.07
CA VAL A 372 45.19 22.37 -1.86
C VAL A 372 45.62 23.32 -0.74
N LEU A 373 44.95 23.26 0.41
CA LEU A 373 45.21 24.13 1.56
C LEU A 373 45.21 23.32 2.85
N ASN A 374 46.27 23.41 3.67
CA ASN A 374 46.37 22.76 4.98
C ASN A 374 45.97 21.27 4.93
N SER A 375 46.50 20.53 3.95
CA SER A 375 46.05 19.15 3.68
C SER A 375 47.23 18.21 3.47
N SER A 376 46.98 16.91 3.59
CA SER A 376 47.94 15.85 3.25
C SER A 376 47.45 15.07 2.03
N ILE A 377 48.27 14.98 0.99
CA ILE A 377 47.96 14.26 -0.25
C ILE A 377 49.09 13.28 -0.53
N GLU A 378 48.73 12.01 -0.73
CA GLU A 378 49.62 10.94 -1.16
C GLU A 378 49.06 10.29 -2.42
N ALA A 379 49.86 10.21 -3.48
CA ALA A 379 49.49 9.56 -4.72
C ALA A 379 50.62 8.65 -5.23
N LEU A 380 50.29 7.45 -5.72
CA LEU A 380 51.28 6.63 -6.42
C LEU A 380 51.55 7.14 -7.84
N GLY A 381 50.58 7.80 -8.46
CA GLY A 381 50.73 8.50 -9.73
C GLY A 381 51.01 9.99 -9.58
N LYS A 382 50.82 10.74 -10.67
CA LYS A 382 51.00 12.20 -10.72
C LYS A 382 50.02 12.96 -9.82
N ILE A 383 50.43 14.12 -9.34
CA ILE A 383 49.54 15.08 -8.66
C ILE A 383 49.48 16.34 -9.51
N GLU A 384 48.29 16.67 -10.00
CA GLU A 384 48.04 17.81 -10.89
C GLU A 384 47.14 18.84 -10.19
N ILE A 385 47.72 19.99 -9.84
CA ILE A 385 47.00 21.07 -9.16
C ILE A 385 46.89 22.28 -10.08
N GLU A 386 45.70 22.85 -10.21
CA GLU A 386 45.51 23.96 -11.16
C GLU A 386 46.05 25.30 -10.62
N ASP A 387 45.74 25.70 -9.38
CA ASP A 387 46.03 27.06 -8.88
C ASP A 387 47.14 27.07 -7.82
N SER A 388 46.97 26.38 -6.69
CA SER A 388 47.95 26.48 -5.61
C SER A 388 47.97 25.31 -4.65
N ILE A 389 49.16 25.03 -4.12
CA ILE A 389 49.40 24.17 -2.95
C ILE A 389 49.89 25.08 -1.82
N ILE A 390 49.17 25.13 -0.71
CA ILE A 390 49.45 26.04 0.40
C ILE A 390 49.50 25.26 1.72
N ASN A 391 50.59 25.41 2.47
CA ASN A 391 50.79 24.83 3.81
C ASN A 391 50.40 23.35 3.88
N SER A 392 50.80 22.57 2.88
CA SER A 392 50.34 21.19 2.70
C SER A 392 51.51 20.24 2.60
N THR A 393 51.27 18.97 2.95
CA THR A 393 52.21 17.87 2.75
C THR A 393 51.77 17.08 1.53
N VAL A 394 52.54 17.14 0.46
CA VAL A 394 52.19 16.52 -0.82
C VAL A 394 53.30 15.54 -1.20
N PHE A 395 52.91 14.29 -1.42
CA PHE A 395 53.80 13.24 -1.88
C PHE A 395 53.25 12.58 -3.15
N SER A 396 54.04 12.60 -4.21
CA SER A 396 53.79 11.82 -5.42
C SER A 396 54.94 10.85 -5.65
N ASN A 397 54.62 9.59 -5.93
CA ASN A 397 55.60 8.61 -6.41
C ASN A 397 55.89 8.77 -7.93
N ASP A 398 55.42 9.85 -8.55
CA ASP A 398 55.71 10.24 -9.92
C ASP A 398 56.10 11.73 -9.99
N ALA A 399 55.19 12.60 -10.46
CA ALA A 399 55.42 14.04 -10.63
C ALA A 399 54.38 14.89 -9.87
N VAL A 400 54.79 16.08 -9.41
CA VAL A 400 53.87 17.12 -8.92
C VAL A 400 53.87 18.29 -9.90
N ILE A 401 52.73 18.58 -10.50
CA ILE A 401 52.58 19.58 -11.56
C ILE A 401 51.55 20.61 -11.13
N VAL A 402 51.96 21.88 -11.07
CA VAL A 402 51.05 23.01 -10.84
C VAL A 402 50.89 23.79 -12.15
N THR A 403 49.73 23.63 -12.80
CA THR A 403 49.55 23.99 -14.22
C THR A 403 49.10 25.44 -14.47
N GLY A 404 48.47 26.09 -13.49
CA GLY A 404 47.86 27.40 -13.67
C GLY A 404 48.88 28.51 -13.95
N ARG A 405 48.43 29.54 -14.66
CA ARG A 405 49.26 30.70 -15.03
C ARG A 405 49.94 31.39 -13.85
N HIS A 406 49.31 31.35 -12.67
CA HIS A 406 49.85 31.83 -11.39
C HIS A 406 50.06 30.70 -10.38
N GLY A 407 50.27 29.48 -10.89
CA GLY A 407 50.50 28.24 -10.17
C GLY A 407 51.58 28.39 -9.12
N LYS A 408 51.21 28.21 -7.84
CA LYS A 408 52.13 28.47 -6.72
C LYS A 408 52.16 27.37 -5.67
N ILE A 409 53.34 27.11 -5.13
CA ILE A 409 53.54 26.28 -3.94
C ILE A 409 54.06 27.18 -2.81
N ILE A 410 53.30 27.32 -1.73
CA ILE A 410 53.62 28.22 -0.61
C ILE A 410 53.48 27.47 0.71
N GLY A 411 54.61 27.20 1.37
CA GLY A 411 54.62 26.57 2.69
C GLY A 411 54.37 25.05 2.64
N GLY A 412 54.94 24.35 3.60
CA GLY A 412 54.81 22.89 3.73
C GLY A 412 55.90 22.13 2.97
N GLU A 413 55.63 20.86 2.70
CA GLU A 413 56.56 19.92 2.08
C GLU A 413 55.94 19.28 0.85
N THR A 414 56.59 19.44 -0.30
CA THR A 414 56.20 18.79 -1.55
C THR A 414 57.34 17.91 -2.01
N THR A 415 57.06 16.61 -2.13
CA THR A 415 58.02 15.60 -2.55
C THR A 415 57.50 14.87 -3.79
N ALA A 416 58.33 14.78 -4.82
CA ALA A 416 58.06 14.02 -6.03
C ALA A 416 59.23 13.10 -6.36
N ARG A 417 58.93 11.93 -6.92
CA ARG A 417 59.97 10.98 -7.35
C ARG A 417 60.74 11.49 -8.56
N HIS A 418 60.05 12.00 -9.57
CA HIS A 418 60.66 12.41 -10.84
C HIS A 418 60.84 13.93 -10.91
N GLU A 419 59.76 14.69 -10.91
CA GLU A 419 59.82 16.14 -11.12
C GLU A 419 58.76 16.93 -10.34
N ILE A 420 59.08 18.19 -10.05
CA ILE A 420 58.16 19.20 -9.53
C ILE A 420 58.13 20.36 -10.51
N ILE A 421 56.99 20.62 -11.13
CA ILE A 421 56.78 21.72 -12.08
C ILE A 421 55.86 22.76 -11.44
N VAL A 422 56.37 23.98 -11.24
CA VAL A 422 55.62 25.09 -10.63
C VAL A 422 56.09 26.43 -11.19
N ASN A 423 55.18 27.40 -11.32
CA ASN A 423 55.52 28.75 -11.79
C ASN A 423 56.09 29.64 -10.68
N VAL A 424 55.57 29.52 -9.45
CA VAL A 424 56.02 30.29 -8.28
C VAL A 424 56.24 29.37 -7.08
N ALA A 425 57.45 29.35 -6.52
CA ALA A 425 57.77 28.61 -5.31
C ALA A 425 58.09 29.57 -4.15
N GLY A 426 57.36 29.45 -3.05
CA GLY A 426 57.52 30.25 -1.84
C GLY A 426 56.76 31.57 -1.84
N SER A 427 56.81 32.27 -0.70
CA SER A 427 56.29 33.62 -0.55
C SER A 427 57.24 34.48 0.30
N GLN A 428 57.15 35.81 0.17
CA GLN A 428 57.94 36.73 0.99
C GLN A 428 57.56 36.69 2.48
N LEU A 429 56.42 36.08 2.84
CA LEU A 429 55.86 36.05 4.20
C LEU A 429 56.40 34.88 5.08
N GLN A 430 57.63 34.41 4.84
CA GLN A 430 58.38 33.44 5.68
C GLN A 430 57.76 32.05 5.94
N ASN A 431 56.81 31.57 5.13
CA ASN A 431 56.42 30.15 5.19
C ASN A 431 57.49 29.28 4.52
N ILE A 432 58.19 28.45 5.31
CA ILE A 432 59.20 27.50 4.79
C ILE A 432 58.53 26.59 3.76
N THR A 433 59.04 26.64 2.53
CA THR A 433 58.56 25.84 1.40
C THR A 433 59.65 24.83 1.04
N LYS A 434 59.44 23.56 1.38
CA LYS A 434 60.40 22.48 1.12
C LYS A 434 59.97 21.72 -0.12
N LEU A 435 60.76 21.81 -1.18
CA LEU A 435 60.56 21.07 -2.43
C LEU A 435 61.65 20.02 -2.57
N THR A 436 61.25 18.77 -2.78
CA THR A 436 62.18 17.64 -2.90
C THR A 436 61.83 16.83 -4.15
N ALA A 437 62.71 16.85 -5.15
CA ALA A 437 62.60 16.00 -6.34
C ALA A 437 63.65 14.89 -6.30
N GLY A 438 63.38 13.75 -6.94
CA GLY A 438 64.34 12.63 -7.02
C GLY A 438 64.31 11.68 -5.83
N LYS A 439 63.27 11.72 -4.98
CA LYS A 439 63.21 10.96 -3.72
C LYS A 439 62.01 10.03 -3.72
N SER A 440 62.24 8.75 -3.43
CA SER A 440 61.17 7.76 -3.28
C SER A 440 60.81 7.62 -1.81
N LEU A 441 59.69 8.21 -1.39
CA LEU A 441 59.22 8.11 0.00
C LEU A 441 58.83 6.67 0.38
N ILE A 442 58.48 5.82 -0.60
CA ILE A 442 58.25 4.38 -0.38
C ILE A 442 59.53 3.73 0.15
N VAL A 443 60.65 3.95 -0.55
CA VAL A 443 61.96 3.41 -0.14
C VAL A 443 62.41 4.01 1.19
N GLU A 444 62.10 5.28 1.47
CA GLU A 444 62.41 5.89 2.76
C GLU A 444 61.58 5.34 3.91
N ARG A 445 60.29 5.05 3.68
CA ARG A 445 59.42 4.40 4.66
C ARG A 445 59.90 2.98 4.95
N GLU A 446 60.23 2.20 3.92
CA GLU A 446 60.82 0.86 4.08
C GLU A 446 62.17 0.91 4.83
N LEU A 447 63.05 1.87 4.49
CA LEU A 447 64.32 2.07 5.19
C LEU A 447 64.14 2.53 6.65
N ALA A 448 63.06 3.26 6.95
CA ALA A 448 62.73 3.68 8.30
C ALA A 448 62.12 2.55 9.13
N GLU A 449 61.36 1.62 8.53
CA GLU A 449 60.86 0.41 9.20
C GLU A 449 61.96 -0.61 9.49
N LEU A 450 63.04 -0.59 8.70
CA LEU A 450 64.23 -1.44 8.90
C LEU A 450 65.24 -0.88 9.91
N ARG A 451 65.02 0.34 10.44
CA ARG A 451 65.86 0.98 11.46
C ARG A 451 65.19 0.92 12.82
#